data_AF-A0A974AYY2-F1
#
_entry.id   AF-A0A974AYY2-F1
#
_cell.length_a   1.000
_cell.length_b   1.000
_cell.length_c   1.000
_cell.angle_alpha   90.00
_cell.angle_beta   90.00
_cell.angle_gamma   90.00
#
_symmetry.space_group_name_H-M   'P 1'
#
loop_
_entity.id
_entity.type
_entity.pdbx_description
1 polymer ?
#
loop_
_entity_poly.entity_id
_entity_poly.type
_entity_poly.pdbx_seq_one_letter_code
_entity_poly.pdbx_strand_id
1 'polypeptide(L)'
;MNIRRMLATAVVTAVTTPAVLLTVTPAFADARPTAGQSAAQQAAEDKPTIEELEAAAAEAQKAYDAAVAAEKAAKEAFDFACSDEAPHAVAAKAAADEAAAAKTAKEAADQALADAQTELAELPETATEEESAAAEKKVADAEAAADAAEAAKSAADEKAKKAATDADNARVGAGQALTKAEKATAEALKAKEAADKALADAKAEEDGDDDGDDSGDDEGACVPENGLTTVAQGLPSKIVAGSTVDFSVRVTNGTDKTLDEVLPFVYFHATDKSGYNVIDEYFDLQWSTKNSPGWNDVADGEYAGSISPLKAGAHADVKLRLKVDAKAPAGEGMAFVAGDYVNDDGTCGGNFFTEYEFDLLAAGSKPGKVDDAKPGKTSKTRPAVVPQGGTTGTLANTGADTALPQLAAAAGAAVALGAGAVFVVRRRKAGSAS
;
A
#
# COMPACT_ATOMS: atom_id res chain seq x y z
N MET A 1 27.95 -17.33 -44.41
CA MET A 1 27.22 -17.33 -43.12
C MET A 1 28.26 -17.01 -42.04
N ASN A 2 28.50 -15.83 -41.47
CA ASN A 2 27.74 -14.58 -41.24
C ASN A 2 26.38 -14.89 -40.59
N ILE A 3 26.09 -14.61 -39.31
CA ILE A 3 26.18 -13.36 -38.51
C ILE A 3 26.18 -13.80 -37.01
N ARG A 4 27.23 -13.60 -36.20
CA ARG A 4 27.54 -12.49 -35.26
C ARG A 4 26.39 -11.93 -34.38
N ARG A 5 26.53 -12.16 -33.06
CA ARG A 5 26.37 -11.24 -31.91
C ARG A 5 25.20 -10.24 -31.91
N MET A 6 24.31 -10.32 -30.90
CA MET A 6 23.84 -9.17 -30.10
C MET A 6 23.25 -9.68 -28.75
N LEU A 7 23.97 -9.41 -27.67
CA LEU A 7 23.48 -9.25 -26.30
C LEU A 7 24.13 -7.96 -25.79
N ALA A 8 23.43 -7.27 -24.89
CA ALA A 8 23.76 -6.03 -24.18
C ALA A 8 23.13 -4.73 -24.72
N THR A 9 22.76 -3.89 -23.75
CA THR A 9 22.08 -2.59 -23.77
C THR A 9 20.55 -2.63 -23.75
N ALA A 10 19.95 -2.50 -22.55
CA ALA A 10 18.88 -1.53 -22.27
C ALA A 10 18.20 -1.80 -20.91
N VAL A 11 18.75 -1.28 -19.81
CA VAL A 11 17.95 -0.82 -18.65
C VAL A 11 18.62 0.42 -18.09
N VAL A 12 18.41 1.58 -18.73
CA VAL A 12 18.26 2.88 -18.07
C VAL A 12 17.46 3.74 -19.05
N THR A 13 16.32 4.27 -18.58
CA THR A 13 15.57 5.47 -19.01
C THR A 13 14.06 5.23 -19.07
N ALA A 14 13.40 5.45 -17.93
CA ALA A 14 12.05 5.99 -17.77
C ALA A 14 11.96 6.26 -16.25
N VAL A 15 11.83 7.47 -15.71
CA VAL A 15 11.00 8.61 -16.10
C VAL A 15 11.63 9.88 -15.53
N THR A 16 12.09 10.80 -16.38
CA THR A 16 11.97 12.24 -16.14
C THR A 16 11.94 12.95 -17.50
N THR A 17 10.81 13.58 -17.81
CA THR A 17 10.76 14.71 -18.74
C THR A 17 10.36 15.93 -17.90
N PRO A 18 10.93 17.12 -18.21
CA PRO A 18 10.40 17.89 -19.32
C PRO A 18 11.46 18.31 -20.34
N ALA A 19 10.99 18.41 -21.57
CA ALA A 19 11.72 18.92 -22.73
C ALA A 19 12.34 20.29 -22.47
N VAL A 20 13.57 20.50 -22.94
CA VAL A 20 14.09 21.69 -23.65
C VAL A 20 15.61 21.51 -23.85
N LEU A 21 16.03 21.17 -25.08
CA LEU A 21 17.11 21.80 -25.86
C LEU A 21 17.58 20.89 -26.99
N LEU A 22 17.29 21.38 -28.19
CA LEU A 22 17.80 20.93 -29.48
C LEU A 22 19.26 21.38 -29.67
N THR A 23 19.99 20.60 -30.46
CA THR A 23 21.28 20.89 -31.14
C THR A 23 22.54 20.95 -30.28
N VAL A 24 23.40 19.93 -30.36
CA VAL A 24 24.80 20.01 -30.86
C VAL A 24 25.26 18.59 -31.27
N THR A 25 25.72 18.42 -32.51
CA THR A 25 26.53 17.26 -32.95
C THR A 25 28.01 17.47 -32.63
N PRO A 26 28.77 16.41 -32.34
CA PRO A 26 29.99 16.16 -33.12
C PRO A 26 30.05 14.65 -33.50
N ALA A 27 30.32 14.24 -34.74
CA ALA A 27 31.54 14.45 -35.53
C ALA A 27 32.81 13.96 -34.80
N PHE A 28 33.09 12.65 -34.82
CA PHE A 28 34.47 12.15 -34.97
C PHE A 28 34.50 10.90 -35.85
N ALA A 29 35.46 10.93 -36.76
CA ALA A 29 35.75 9.97 -37.80
C ALA A 29 36.75 8.90 -37.35
N ASP A 30 36.71 7.77 -38.06
CA ASP A 30 37.77 6.80 -38.35
C ASP A 30 39.02 6.75 -37.46
N ALA A 31 39.15 5.67 -36.69
CA ALA A 31 40.41 4.96 -36.52
C ALA A 31 40.15 3.45 -36.28
N ARG A 32 40.65 2.61 -37.18
CA ARG A 32 40.67 1.13 -37.05
C ARG A 32 41.60 0.68 -35.91
N PRO A 33 41.38 -0.52 -35.32
CA PRO A 33 41.96 -0.89 -34.04
C PRO A 33 43.38 -1.45 -34.18
N THR A 34 44.29 -0.99 -33.33
CA THR A 34 45.52 -1.72 -33.00
C THR A 34 45.21 -2.73 -31.90
N ALA A 35 45.35 -4.00 -32.27
CA ALA A 35 45.27 -5.14 -31.37
C ALA A 35 46.35 -5.05 -30.27
N GLY A 36 45.98 -5.31 -29.02
CA GLY A 36 46.96 -5.52 -27.96
C GLY A 36 46.61 -5.05 -26.55
N GLN A 37 45.34 -4.92 -26.17
CA GLN A 37 44.93 -4.92 -24.76
C GLN A 37 43.68 -5.79 -24.63
N SER A 38 43.68 -6.68 -23.65
CA SER A 38 42.63 -7.67 -23.46
C SER A 38 41.30 -6.96 -23.14
N ALA A 39 40.20 -7.44 -23.72
CA ALA A 39 38.85 -6.97 -23.38
C ALA A 39 38.49 -7.15 -21.89
N ALA A 40 39.32 -7.87 -21.12
CA ALA A 40 39.22 -8.02 -19.68
C ALA A 40 39.70 -6.76 -18.93
N GLN A 41 40.65 -5.99 -19.49
CA GLN A 41 41.15 -4.75 -18.86
C GLN A 41 40.25 -3.52 -19.06
N GLN A 42 39.37 -3.53 -20.08
CA GLN A 42 38.38 -2.47 -20.29
C GLN A 42 37.05 -2.73 -19.57
N ALA A 43 36.76 -3.97 -19.20
CA ALA A 43 35.55 -4.32 -18.44
C ALA A 43 35.70 -4.09 -16.91
N ALA A 44 36.91 -3.78 -16.44
CA ALA A 44 37.18 -3.45 -15.05
C ALA A 44 36.88 -1.97 -14.69
N GLU A 45 36.69 -1.09 -15.68
CA GLU A 45 36.38 0.33 -15.46
C GLU A 45 34.88 0.68 -15.51
N ASP A 46 33.98 -0.30 -15.70
CA ASP A 46 32.52 -0.08 -15.84
C ASP A 46 31.68 -0.54 -14.62
N LYS A 47 32.31 -1.00 -13.52
CA LYS A 47 31.58 -1.24 -12.26
C LYS A 47 31.36 0.11 -11.57
N PRO A 48 30.12 0.48 -11.20
CA PRO A 48 29.87 1.71 -10.46
C PRO A 48 30.66 1.68 -9.16
N THR A 49 31.40 2.76 -8.91
CA THR A 49 32.17 2.95 -7.68
C THR A 49 31.24 2.99 -6.47
N ILE A 50 31.76 2.71 -5.26
CA ILE A 50 30.96 2.80 -4.03
C ILE A 50 30.38 4.21 -3.86
N GLU A 51 31.13 5.26 -4.21
CA GLU A 51 30.63 6.64 -4.19
C GLU A 51 29.42 6.83 -5.13
N GLU A 52 29.41 6.20 -6.31
CA GLU A 52 28.28 6.24 -7.24
C GLU A 52 27.08 5.42 -6.73
N LEU A 53 27.32 4.30 -6.03
CA LEU A 53 26.27 3.49 -5.41
C LEU A 53 25.68 4.17 -4.18
N GLU A 54 26.48 4.89 -3.39
CA GLU A 54 26.00 5.74 -2.29
C GLU A 54 25.12 6.87 -2.82
N ALA A 55 25.55 7.51 -3.91
CA ALA A 55 24.75 8.52 -4.59
C ALA A 55 23.43 7.94 -5.12
N ALA A 56 23.46 6.75 -5.72
CA ALA A 56 22.28 6.06 -6.23
C ALA A 56 21.30 5.65 -5.11
N ALA A 57 21.80 5.12 -3.98
CA ALA A 57 20.99 4.80 -2.81
C ALA A 57 20.36 6.05 -2.19
N ALA A 58 21.11 7.15 -2.08
CA ALA A 58 20.60 8.43 -1.62
C ALA A 58 19.52 9.02 -2.55
N GLU A 59 19.70 8.88 -3.87
CA GLU A 59 18.70 9.29 -4.85
C GLU A 59 17.43 8.43 -4.75
N ALA A 60 17.57 7.11 -4.60
CA ALA A 60 16.45 6.20 -4.44
C ALA A 60 15.68 6.44 -3.12
N GLN A 61 16.38 6.71 -2.02
CA GLN A 61 15.78 7.15 -0.76
C GLN A 61 14.98 8.44 -0.94
N LYS A 62 15.56 9.45 -1.60
CA LYS A 62 14.86 10.72 -1.86
C LYS A 62 13.62 10.53 -2.74
N ALA A 63 13.69 9.63 -3.73
CA ALA A 63 12.54 9.29 -4.58
C ALA A 63 11.43 8.59 -3.78
N TYR A 64 11.81 7.67 -2.87
CA TYR A 64 10.86 7.03 -1.96
C TYR A 64 10.20 8.03 -1.01
N ASP A 65 10.97 8.91 -0.37
CA ASP A 65 10.43 9.94 0.53
C ASP A 65 9.47 10.89 -0.20
N ALA A 66 9.81 11.27 -1.43
CA ALA A 66 8.92 12.07 -2.27
C ALA A 66 7.63 11.32 -2.63
N ALA A 67 7.70 10.02 -2.90
CA ALA A 67 6.53 9.19 -3.19
C ALA A 67 5.62 9.04 -1.95
N VAL A 68 6.20 8.79 -0.77
CA VAL A 68 5.46 8.75 0.51
C VAL A 68 4.77 10.08 0.80
N ALA A 69 5.46 11.21 0.59
CA ALA A 69 4.86 12.53 0.75
C ALA A 69 3.70 12.77 -0.24
N ALA A 70 3.85 12.32 -1.49
CA ALA A 70 2.81 12.42 -2.51
C ALA A 70 1.59 11.52 -2.19
N GLU A 71 1.81 10.31 -1.67
CA GLU A 71 0.75 9.41 -1.20
C GLU A 71 -0.01 10.02 -0.04
N LYS A 72 0.69 10.57 0.95
CA LYS A 72 0.06 11.29 2.06
C LYS A 72 -0.82 12.44 1.56
N ALA A 73 -0.30 13.27 0.65
CA ALA A 73 -1.08 14.36 0.07
C ALA A 73 -2.29 13.86 -0.74
N ALA A 74 -2.14 12.76 -1.50
CA ALA A 74 -3.23 12.15 -2.24
C ALA A 74 -4.31 11.57 -1.30
N LYS A 75 -3.90 11.02 -0.16
CA LYS A 75 -4.80 10.52 0.87
C LYS A 75 -5.59 11.65 1.52
N GLU A 76 -4.92 12.73 1.90
CA GLU A 76 -5.58 13.93 2.44
C GLU A 76 -6.59 14.51 1.44
N ALA A 77 -6.24 14.56 0.14
CA ALA A 77 -7.14 15.01 -0.91
C ALA A 77 -8.35 14.07 -1.10
N PHE A 78 -8.16 12.75 -0.98
CA PHE A 78 -9.23 11.77 -1.01
C PHE A 78 -10.18 11.88 0.19
N ASP A 79 -9.61 11.99 1.38
CA ASP A 79 -10.38 12.14 2.62
C ASP A 79 -11.20 13.44 2.58
N PHE A 80 -10.60 14.55 2.11
CA PHE A 80 -11.32 15.81 1.87
C PHE A 80 -12.42 15.67 0.81
N ALA A 81 -12.16 15.00 -0.31
CA ALA A 81 -13.17 14.80 -1.36
C ALA A 81 -14.37 13.94 -0.89
N CYS A 82 -14.16 13.06 0.09
CA CYS A 82 -15.20 12.26 0.70
C CYS A 82 -15.97 12.97 1.81
N SER A 83 -15.48 14.11 2.31
CA SER A 83 -16.08 14.84 3.42
C SER A 83 -17.31 15.64 3.00
N ASP A 84 -18.17 15.99 3.97
CA ASP A 84 -19.36 16.81 3.73
C ASP A 84 -19.01 18.27 3.41
N GLU A 85 -17.79 18.70 3.75
CA GLU A 85 -17.23 20.03 3.47
C GLU A 85 -16.67 20.15 2.06
N ALA A 86 -16.51 19.03 1.34
CA ALA A 86 -16.06 19.04 -0.05
C ALA A 86 -16.98 19.95 -0.89
N PRO A 87 -16.46 20.84 -1.76
CA PRO A 87 -17.30 21.74 -2.54
C PRO A 87 -18.40 21.03 -3.35
N HIS A 88 -18.11 19.84 -3.86
CA HIS A 88 -19.08 19.02 -4.58
C HIS A 88 -20.14 18.39 -3.65
N ALA A 89 -19.77 17.99 -2.43
CA ALA A 89 -20.71 17.48 -1.43
C ALA A 89 -21.65 18.58 -0.94
N VAL A 90 -21.12 19.78 -0.67
CA VAL A 90 -21.91 20.97 -0.32
C VAL A 90 -22.89 21.32 -1.44
N ALA A 91 -22.42 21.33 -2.69
CA ALA A 91 -23.28 21.60 -3.85
C ALA A 91 -24.37 20.53 -4.03
N ALA A 92 -24.03 19.25 -3.85
CA ALA A 92 -25.00 18.15 -3.91
C ALA A 92 -26.06 18.27 -2.82
N LYS A 93 -25.66 18.60 -1.59
CA LYS A 93 -26.58 18.83 -0.47
C LYS A 93 -27.52 20.00 -0.74
N ALA A 94 -26.98 21.15 -1.17
CA ALA A 94 -27.80 22.31 -1.49
C ALA A 94 -28.83 22.02 -2.60
N ALA A 95 -28.43 21.27 -3.63
CA ALA A 95 -29.36 20.88 -4.69
C ALA A 95 -30.41 19.87 -4.21
N ALA A 96 -30.07 18.97 -3.29
CA ALA A 96 -31.02 18.05 -2.67
C ALA A 96 -32.05 18.78 -1.79
N ASP A 97 -31.60 19.78 -1.02
CA ASP A 97 -32.48 20.62 -0.20
C ASP A 97 -33.45 21.44 -1.08
N GLU A 98 -32.98 21.96 -2.21
CA GLU A 98 -33.82 22.65 -3.21
C GLU A 98 -34.87 21.70 -3.83
N ALA A 99 -34.49 20.47 -4.17
CA ALA A 99 -35.42 19.46 -4.66
C ALA A 99 -36.47 19.07 -3.61
N ALA A 100 -36.08 18.95 -2.34
CA ALA A 100 -37.02 18.68 -1.24
C ALA A 100 -38.00 19.84 -1.01
N ALA A 101 -37.53 21.09 -1.10
CA ALA A 101 -38.37 22.27 -1.03
C ALA A 101 -39.35 22.34 -2.21
N ALA A 102 -38.89 22.08 -3.44
CA ALA A 102 -39.73 22.06 -4.62
C ALA A 102 -40.80 20.95 -4.57
N LYS A 103 -40.44 19.77 -4.05
CA LYS A 103 -41.39 18.69 -3.78
C LYS A 103 -42.49 19.14 -2.79
N THR A 104 -42.10 19.79 -1.70
CA THR A 104 -43.06 20.30 -0.70
C THR A 104 -43.98 21.37 -1.30
N ALA A 105 -43.44 22.27 -2.14
CA ALA A 105 -44.22 23.28 -2.85
C ALA A 105 -45.22 22.64 -3.83
N LYS A 106 -44.84 21.55 -4.51
CA LYS A 106 -45.74 20.80 -5.38
C LYS A 106 -46.87 20.13 -4.60
N GLU A 107 -46.56 19.47 -3.48
CA GLU A 107 -47.58 18.86 -2.61
C GLU A 107 -48.59 19.91 -2.12
N ALA A 108 -48.13 21.12 -1.77
CA ALA A 108 -49.01 22.22 -1.38
C ALA A 108 -49.88 22.74 -2.55
N ALA A 109 -49.31 22.85 -3.76
CA ALA A 109 -50.07 23.28 -4.94
C ALA A 109 -51.13 22.25 -5.36
N ASP A 110 -50.81 20.96 -5.26
CA ASP A 110 -51.76 19.87 -5.52
C ASP A 110 -52.92 19.87 -4.52
N GLN A 111 -52.63 20.12 -3.24
CA GLN A 111 -53.67 20.27 -2.22
C GLN A 111 -54.57 21.46 -2.52
N ALA A 112 -53.99 22.61 -2.90
CA ALA A 112 -54.76 23.81 -3.23
C ALA A 112 -55.67 23.59 -4.47
N LEU A 113 -55.21 22.83 -5.46
CA LEU A 113 -56.04 22.43 -6.61
C LEU A 113 -57.18 21.51 -6.18
N ALA A 114 -56.91 20.50 -5.35
CA ALA A 114 -57.94 19.61 -4.83
C ALA A 114 -59.01 20.36 -4.00
N ASP A 115 -58.58 21.32 -3.19
CA ASP A 115 -59.47 22.18 -2.39
C ASP A 115 -60.32 23.08 -3.29
N ALA A 116 -59.74 23.69 -4.32
CA ALA A 116 -60.48 24.53 -5.29
C ALA A 116 -61.50 23.72 -6.09
N GLN A 117 -61.16 22.50 -6.50
CA GLN A 117 -62.07 21.58 -7.19
C GLN A 117 -63.22 21.14 -6.27
N THR A 118 -62.93 20.91 -4.99
CA THR A 118 -63.96 20.58 -3.98
C THR A 118 -64.92 21.75 -3.79
N GLU A 119 -64.41 22.97 -3.65
CA GLU A 119 -65.24 24.18 -3.51
C GLU A 119 -66.14 24.41 -4.73
N LEU A 120 -65.61 24.20 -5.95
CA LEU A 120 -66.41 24.26 -7.18
C LEU A 120 -67.52 23.21 -7.20
N ALA A 121 -67.24 21.99 -6.73
CA ALA A 121 -68.20 20.89 -6.69
C ALA A 121 -69.29 21.06 -5.60
N GLU A 122 -68.98 21.76 -4.51
CA GLU A 122 -69.89 22.02 -3.39
C GLU A 122 -70.78 23.26 -3.59
N LEU A 123 -70.67 23.96 -4.72
CA LEU A 123 -71.54 25.10 -5.02
C LEU A 123 -73.02 24.69 -5.05
N PRO A 124 -73.90 25.43 -4.35
CA PRO A 124 -75.34 25.13 -4.37
C PRO A 124 -75.94 25.43 -5.74
N GLU A 125 -77.04 24.76 -6.11
CA GLU A 125 -77.77 25.04 -7.37
C GLU A 125 -78.31 26.49 -7.46
N THR A 126 -78.37 27.21 -6.34
CA THR A 126 -78.73 28.63 -6.28
C THR A 126 -77.56 29.58 -6.40
N ALA A 127 -76.33 29.08 -6.61
CA ALA A 127 -75.14 29.91 -6.79
C ALA A 127 -75.31 30.86 -7.97
N THR A 128 -74.86 32.09 -7.80
CA THR A 128 -74.88 33.09 -8.87
C THR A 128 -73.86 32.75 -9.96
N GLU A 129 -74.06 33.29 -11.15
CA GLU A 129 -73.07 33.19 -12.24
C GLU A 129 -71.71 33.75 -11.82
N GLU A 130 -71.72 34.79 -10.98
CA GLU A 130 -70.51 35.43 -10.44
C GLU A 130 -69.76 34.52 -9.46
N GLU A 131 -70.46 33.81 -8.56
CA GLU A 131 -69.85 32.81 -7.65
C GLU A 131 -69.30 31.61 -8.43
N SER A 132 -70.02 31.14 -9.44
CA SER A 132 -69.58 30.03 -10.31
C SER A 132 -68.32 30.40 -11.08
N ALA A 133 -68.31 31.58 -11.72
CA ALA A 133 -67.14 32.08 -12.45
C ALA A 133 -65.92 32.30 -11.53
N ALA A 134 -66.14 32.72 -10.27
CA ALA A 134 -65.07 32.88 -9.30
C ALA A 134 -64.45 31.53 -8.90
N ALA A 135 -65.26 30.50 -8.66
CA ALA A 135 -64.79 29.16 -8.33
C ALA A 135 -64.07 28.49 -9.51
N GLU A 136 -64.59 28.61 -10.73
CA GLU A 136 -63.93 28.13 -11.95
C GLU A 136 -62.56 28.80 -12.15
N LYS A 137 -62.50 30.12 -11.94
CA LYS A 137 -61.23 30.86 -12.00
C LYS A 137 -60.26 30.37 -10.93
N LYS A 138 -60.72 30.10 -9.70
CA LYS A 138 -59.88 29.57 -8.63
C LYS A 138 -59.28 28.22 -8.98
N VAL A 139 -60.05 27.32 -9.61
CA VAL A 139 -59.54 26.04 -10.13
C VAL A 139 -58.48 26.27 -11.20
N ALA A 140 -58.74 27.14 -12.18
CA ALA A 140 -57.78 27.43 -13.25
C ALA A 140 -56.47 28.04 -12.70
N ASP A 141 -56.56 28.97 -11.75
CA ASP A 141 -55.39 29.57 -11.11
C ASP A 141 -54.60 28.52 -10.29
N ALA A 142 -55.28 27.61 -9.59
CA ALA A 142 -54.66 26.53 -8.83
C ALA A 142 -54.03 25.45 -9.73
N GLU A 143 -54.65 25.13 -10.87
CA GLU A 143 -54.11 24.20 -11.86
C GLU A 143 -52.83 24.75 -12.48
N ALA A 144 -52.84 26.03 -12.88
CA ALA A 144 -51.64 26.71 -13.37
C ALA A 144 -50.51 26.74 -12.32
N ALA A 145 -50.84 26.91 -11.03
CA ALA A 145 -49.88 26.86 -9.94
C ALA A 145 -49.30 25.45 -9.73
N ALA A 146 -50.13 24.41 -9.82
CA ALA A 146 -49.70 23.01 -9.72
C ALA A 146 -48.77 22.62 -10.88
N ASP A 147 -49.08 23.03 -12.10
CA ASP A 147 -48.23 22.81 -13.28
C ASP A 147 -46.88 23.52 -13.16
N ALA A 148 -46.88 24.77 -12.70
CA ALA A 148 -45.66 25.53 -12.46
C ALA A 148 -44.80 24.87 -11.36
N ALA A 149 -45.42 24.36 -10.30
CA ALA A 149 -44.74 23.65 -9.24
C ALA A 149 -44.17 22.29 -9.71
N GLU A 150 -44.85 21.57 -10.61
CA GLU A 150 -44.33 20.33 -11.21
C GLU A 150 -43.09 20.60 -12.06
N ALA A 151 -43.12 21.65 -12.87
CA ALA A 151 -41.98 22.06 -13.68
C ALA A 151 -40.78 22.46 -12.81
N ALA A 152 -41.02 23.22 -11.73
CA ALA A 152 -40.00 23.61 -10.77
C ALA A 152 -39.40 22.39 -10.04
N LYS A 153 -40.25 21.45 -9.61
CA LYS A 153 -39.82 20.18 -9.00
C LYS A 153 -38.96 19.37 -9.95
N SER A 154 -39.40 19.20 -11.20
CA SER A 154 -38.64 18.45 -12.21
C SER A 154 -37.25 19.06 -12.45
N ALA A 155 -37.17 20.39 -12.58
CA ALA A 155 -35.90 21.08 -12.74
C ALA A 155 -34.98 20.94 -11.51
N ALA A 156 -35.53 21.01 -10.30
CA ALA A 156 -34.77 20.82 -9.07
C ALA A 156 -34.27 19.37 -8.90
N ASP A 157 -35.10 18.38 -9.23
CA ASP A 157 -34.74 16.95 -9.22
C ASP A 157 -33.58 16.67 -10.20
N GLU A 158 -33.62 17.22 -11.42
CA GLU A 158 -32.53 17.10 -12.40
C GLU A 158 -31.23 17.75 -11.90
N LYS A 159 -31.33 18.94 -11.31
CA LYS A 159 -30.19 19.64 -10.71
C LYS A 159 -29.56 18.84 -9.57
N ALA A 160 -30.37 18.27 -8.68
CA ALA A 160 -29.91 17.41 -7.60
C ALA A 160 -29.19 16.16 -8.13
N LYS A 161 -29.75 15.51 -9.15
CA LYS A 161 -29.13 14.35 -9.80
C LYS A 161 -27.77 14.66 -10.40
N LYS A 162 -27.66 15.81 -11.09
CA LYS A 162 -26.40 16.26 -11.67
C LYS A 162 -25.37 16.55 -10.58
N ALA A 163 -25.75 17.29 -9.54
CA ALA A 163 -24.84 17.65 -8.45
C ALA A 163 -24.34 16.40 -7.68
N ALA A 164 -25.20 15.42 -7.46
CA ALA A 164 -24.81 14.13 -6.88
C ALA A 164 -23.80 13.38 -7.78
N THR A 165 -24.06 13.32 -9.08
CA THR A 165 -23.15 12.69 -10.06
C THR A 165 -21.79 13.39 -10.09
N ASP A 166 -21.77 14.73 -10.03
CA ASP A 166 -20.53 15.50 -10.00
C ASP A 166 -19.73 15.23 -8.70
N ALA A 167 -20.41 15.09 -7.55
CA ALA A 167 -19.78 14.72 -6.29
C ALA A 167 -19.18 13.31 -6.31
N ASP A 168 -19.90 12.33 -6.86
CA ASP A 168 -19.39 10.96 -6.98
C ASP A 168 -18.19 10.89 -7.94
N ASN A 169 -18.24 11.60 -9.06
CA ASN A 169 -17.11 11.69 -9.99
C ASN A 169 -15.88 12.32 -9.32
N ALA A 170 -16.05 13.35 -8.48
CA ALA A 170 -14.96 13.96 -7.74
C ALA A 170 -14.32 12.97 -6.75
N ARG A 171 -15.12 12.21 -6.00
CA ARG A 171 -14.65 11.16 -5.08
C ARG A 171 -13.90 10.05 -5.81
N VAL A 172 -14.45 9.58 -6.93
CA VAL A 172 -13.80 8.58 -7.79
C VAL A 172 -12.46 9.10 -8.34
N GLY A 173 -12.42 10.35 -8.80
CA GLY A 173 -11.19 10.98 -9.29
C GLY A 173 -10.11 11.07 -8.22
N ALA A 174 -10.48 11.46 -6.99
CA ALA A 174 -9.55 11.51 -5.86
C ALA A 174 -9.07 10.10 -5.47
N GLY A 175 -9.96 9.10 -5.45
CA GLY A 175 -9.58 7.71 -5.16
C GLY A 175 -8.61 7.13 -6.18
N GLN A 176 -8.81 7.42 -7.47
CA GLN A 176 -7.87 7.04 -8.52
C GLN A 176 -6.49 7.70 -8.37
N ALA A 177 -6.44 8.93 -7.85
CA ALA A 177 -5.19 9.62 -7.57
C ALA A 177 -4.44 8.96 -6.40
N LEU A 178 -5.16 8.61 -5.32
CA LEU A 178 -4.60 7.87 -4.19
C LEU A 178 -4.02 6.52 -4.61
N THR A 179 -4.78 5.70 -5.35
CA THR A 179 -4.29 4.39 -5.82
C THR A 179 -3.04 4.52 -6.71
N LYS A 180 -2.93 5.58 -7.52
CA LYS A 180 -1.72 5.83 -8.30
C LYS A 180 -0.52 6.20 -7.42
N ALA A 181 -0.76 6.99 -6.37
CA ALA A 181 0.28 7.38 -5.44
C ALA A 181 0.78 6.17 -4.62
N GLU A 182 -0.11 5.35 -4.08
CA GLU A 182 0.23 4.08 -3.39
C GLU A 182 1.09 3.17 -4.28
N LYS A 183 0.72 3.04 -5.56
CA LYS A 183 1.50 2.27 -6.53
C LYS A 183 2.91 2.87 -6.75
N ALA A 184 3.00 4.19 -6.87
CA ALA A 184 4.28 4.88 -7.03
C ALA A 184 5.18 4.72 -5.80
N THR A 185 4.62 4.78 -4.59
CA THR A 185 5.36 4.49 -3.35
C THR A 185 5.88 3.06 -3.33
N ALA A 186 5.05 2.08 -3.71
CA ALA A 186 5.47 0.69 -3.76
C ALA A 186 6.58 0.43 -4.81
N GLU A 187 6.54 1.12 -5.95
CA GLU A 187 7.60 1.05 -6.96
C GLU A 187 8.90 1.73 -6.49
N ALA A 188 8.79 2.88 -5.82
CA ALA A 188 9.93 3.60 -5.27
C ALA A 188 10.60 2.83 -4.12
N LEU A 189 9.82 2.16 -3.27
CA LEU A 189 10.35 1.30 -2.20
C LEU A 189 11.20 0.16 -2.77
N LYS A 190 10.72 -0.53 -3.80
CA LYS A 190 11.49 -1.60 -4.47
C LYS A 190 12.78 -1.08 -5.09
N ALA A 191 12.75 0.12 -5.69
CA ALA A 191 13.95 0.73 -6.25
C ALA A 191 14.96 1.10 -5.16
N LYS A 192 14.49 1.60 -4.01
CA LYS A 192 15.31 1.87 -2.84
C LYS A 192 15.94 0.59 -2.28
N GLU A 193 15.16 -0.46 -2.05
CA GLU A 193 15.66 -1.75 -1.57
C GLU A 193 16.74 -2.33 -2.51
N ALA A 194 16.54 -2.21 -3.83
CA ALA A 194 17.51 -2.64 -4.82
C ALA A 194 18.81 -1.81 -4.78
N ALA A 195 18.71 -0.49 -4.61
CA ALA A 195 19.87 0.40 -4.52
C ALA A 195 20.67 0.18 -3.22
N ASP A 196 19.97 0.04 -2.09
CA ASP A 196 20.58 -0.26 -0.79
C ASP A 196 21.29 -1.62 -0.83
N LYS A 197 20.67 -2.63 -1.46
CA LYS A 197 21.31 -3.94 -1.65
C LYS A 197 22.57 -3.83 -2.50
N ALA A 198 22.52 -3.13 -3.63
CA ALA A 198 23.69 -2.96 -4.50
C ALA A 198 24.84 -2.24 -3.79
N LEU A 199 24.54 -1.24 -2.96
CA LEU A 199 25.53 -0.56 -2.12
C LEU A 199 26.12 -1.49 -1.05
N ALA A 200 25.28 -2.28 -0.38
CA ALA A 200 25.73 -3.25 0.63
C ALA A 200 26.63 -4.33 0.01
N ASP A 201 26.23 -4.88 -1.14
CA ASP A 201 27.01 -5.85 -1.90
C ASP A 201 28.38 -5.26 -2.28
N ALA A 202 28.45 -4.01 -2.76
CA ALA A 202 29.71 -3.38 -3.16
C ALA A 202 30.65 -3.07 -1.98
N LYS A 203 30.11 -2.67 -0.82
CA LYS A 203 30.90 -2.44 0.40
C LYS A 203 31.51 -3.73 0.95
N ALA A 204 30.77 -4.84 0.89
CA ALA A 204 31.26 -6.15 1.30
C ALA A 204 32.45 -6.63 0.45
N GLU A 205 32.56 -6.19 -0.80
CA GLU A 205 33.66 -6.51 -1.72
C GLU A 205 34.91 -5.63 -1.50
N GLU A 206 34.80 -4.45 -0.87
CA GLU A 206 35.94 -3.55 -0.60
C GLU A 206 36.68 -3.87 0.72
N ASP A 207 35.98 -4.50 1.68
CA ASP A 207 36.56 -4.92 2.98
C ASP A 207 37.31 -6.28 2.91
N GLY A 208 37.47 -6.87 1.72
CA GLY A 208 37.99 -8.23 1.48
C GLY A 208 39.42 -8.34 0.95
N ASP A 209 40.36 -7.48 1.39
CA ASP A 209 41.77 -7.50 0.94
C ASP A 209 42.75 -7.68 2.15
N ASP A 210 42.95 -8.92 2.61
CA ASP A 210 44.26 -9.44 3.08
C ASP A 210 44.24 -10.98 3.17
N ASP A 211 44.73 -11.61 2.11
CA ASP A 211 45.62 -12.79 2.08
C ASP A 211 45.32 -13.64 0.85
N GLY A 212 46.18 -13.49 -0.16
CA GLY A 212 46.03 -14.15 -1.45
C GLY A 212 46.28 -15.65 -1.42
N ASP A 213 45.47 -16.38 -2.18
CA ASP A 213 45.96 -17.37 -3.13
C ASP A 213 44.96 -17.56 -4.27
N ASP A 214 45.54 -17.69 -5.45
CA ASP A 214 45.00 -17.99 -6.76
C ASP A 214 44.14 -19.27 -6.74
N SER A 215 42.86 -19.17 -7.08
CA SER A 215 42.11 -20.10 -7.95
C SER A 215 40.63 -19.74 -7.92
N GLY A 216 40.11 -19.26 -9.06
CA GLY A 216 38.70 -18.94 -9.21
C GLY A 216 37.77 -20.14 -9.05
N ASP A 217 36.58 -19.86 -8.54
CA ASP A 217 35.28 -20.17 -9.17
C ASP A 217 34.17 -19.65 -8.23
N ASP A 218 33.18 -18.98 -8.81
CA ASP A 218 31.80 -18.75 -8.36
C ASP A 218 31.37 -19.30 -6.98
N GLU A 219 31.29 -18.47 -5.93
CA GLU A 219 30.57 -18.77 -4.66
C GLU A 219 30.11 -17.43 -4.03
N GLY A 220 28.85 -17.10 -3.75
CA GLY A 220 27.58 -17.82 -3.83
C GLY A 220 26.62 -17.11 -2.87
N ALA A 221 25.62 -16.37 -3.37
CA ALA A 221 24.60 -15.79 -2.49
C ALA A 221 23.94 -16.91 -1.67
N CYS A 222 23.72 -16.70 -0.36
CA CYS A 222 23.16 -17.74 0.51
C CYS A 222 21.87 -18.31 -0.09
N VAL A 223 21.85 -19.62 -0.33
CA VAL A 223 20.77 -20.27 -1.08
C VAL A 223 19.70 -20.83 -0.15
N PRO A 224 18.41 -20.79 -0.53
CA PRO A 224 17.39 -21.50 0.24
C PRO A 224 17.70 -22.99 0.33
N GLU A 225 17.80 -23.51 1.56
CA GLU A 225 18.12 -24.91 1.86
C GLU A 225 16.91 -25.56 2.55
N ASN A 226 16.09 -26.27 1.77
CA ASN A 226 14.89 -26.93 2.28
C ASN A 226 15.20 -28.13 3.20
N GLY A 227 16.44 -28.63 3.20
CA GLY A 227 16.92 -29.65 4.11
C GLY A 227 17.13 -29.12 5.53
N LEU A 228 17.39 -27.83 5.71
CA LEU A 228 17.38 -27.19 7.03
C LEU A 228 15.93 -26.90 7.41
N THR A 229 15.51 -27.33 8.61
CA THR A 229 14.14 -27.09 9.09
C THR A 229 14.16 -26.62 10.53
N THR A 230 13.27 -25.67 10.83
CA THR A 230 13.09 -25.13 12.18
C THR A 230 11.63 -25.25 12.61
N VAL A 231 11.42 -25.84 13.79
CA VAL A 231 10.08 -26.12 14.31
C VAL A 231 9.98 -25.69 15.77
N ALA A 232 9.05 -24.80 16.09
CA ALA A 232 8.72 -24.46 17.46
C ALA A 232 7.91 -25.59 18.12
N GLN A 233 8.25 -25.91 19.36
CA GLN A 233 7.64 -26.95 20.16
C GLN A 233 7.28 -26.38 21.53
N GLY A 234 6.03 -26.57 21.96
CA GLY A 234 5.55 -26.04 23.24
C GLY A 234 5.26 -24.55 23.24
N LEU A 235 5.31 -23.86 22.08
CA LEU A 235 4.83 -22.49 21.97
C LEU A 235 3.29 -22.52 22.10
N PRO A 236 2.66 -21.86 23.09
CA PRO A 236 1.23 -21.91 23.30
C PRO A 236 0.48 -21.04 22.28
N SER A 237 -0.71 -21.46 21.88
CA SER A 237 -1.58 -20.70 20.96
C SER A 237 -2.24 -19.49 21.61
N LYS A 238 -2.10 -19.31 22.93
CA LYS A 238 -2.59 -18.17 23.70
C LYS A 238 -1.57 -17.80 24.76
N ILE A 239 -1.21 -16.52 24.84
CA ILE A 239 -0.23 -15.97 25.77
C ILE A 239 -0.92 -14.90 26.60
N VAL A 240 -0.69 -14.87 27.91
CA VAL A 240 -1.30 -13.86 28.80
C VAL A 240 -0.26 -12.77 29.06
N ALA A 241 -0.63 -11.50 28.92
CA ALA A 241 0.24 -10.38 29.30
C ALA A 241 0.68 -10.51 30.77
N GLY A 242 1.95 -10.25 31.05
CA GLY A 242 2.56 -10.45 32.38
C GLY A 242 2.97 -11.89 32.67
N SER A 243 2.88 -12.80 31.69
CA SER A 243 3.34 -14.18 31.83
C SER A 243 4.74 -14.38 31.25
N THR A 244 5.34 -15.52 31.59
CA THR A 244 6.57 -16.02 30.99
C THR A 244 6.28 -17.39 30.40
N VAL A 245 6.68 -17.58 29.16
CA VAL A 245 6.44 -18.79 28.37
C VAL A 245 7.77 -19.38 27.95
N ASP A 246 8.02 -20.62 28.33
CA ASP A 246 9.19 -21.38 27.89
C ASP A 246 8.77 -22.34 26.76
N PHE A 247 9.52 -22.34 25.67
CA PHE A 247 9.32 -23.23 24.53
C PHE A 247 10.68 -23.61 23.92
N SER A 248 10.70 -24.44 22.89
CA SER A 248 11.95 -24.78 22.19
C SER A 248 11.79 -24.72 20.69
N VAL A 249 12.84 -24.28 20.00
CA VAL A 249 12.95 -24.44 18.55
C VAL A 249 13.89 -25.61 18.27
N ARG A 250 13.36 -26.62 17.59
CA ARG A 250 14.13 -27.72 17.05
C ARG A 250 14.67 -27.32 15.68
N VAL A 251 15.99 -27.30 15.55
CA VAL A 251 16.69 -27.10 14.30
C VAL A 251 17.20 -28.45 13.81
N THR A 252 16.80 -28.85 12.60
CA THR A 252 17.16 -30.16 12.02
C THR A 252 17.89 -29.96 10.71
N ASN A 253 19.09 -30.53 10.61
CA ASN A 253 19.81 -30.63 9.37
C ASN A 253 19.41 -31.93 8.66
N GLY A 254 18.51 -31.82 7.69
CA GLY A 254 18.08 -32.91 6.80
C GLY A 254 18.93 -33.05 5.53
N THR A 255 20.00 -32.26 5.38
CA THR A 255 20.94 -32.37 4.26
C THR A 255 21.90 -33.55 4.46
N ASP A 256 22.68 -33.87 3.44
CA ASP A 256 23.76 -34.86 3.47
C ASP A 256 25.11 -34.30 3.93
N LYS A 257 25.17 -32.99 4.24
CA LYS A 257 26.38 -32.28 4.67
C LYS A 257 26.33 -31.94 6.16
N THR A 258 27.50 -31.72 6.76
CA THR A 258 27.57 -31.06 8.07
C THR A 258 27.46 -29.56 7.85
N LEU A 259 26.68 -28.88 8.68
CA LEU A 259 26.62 -27.42 8.71
C LEU A 259 27.51 -26.93 9.84
N ASP A 260 28.47 -26.06 9.56
CA ASP A 260 29.53 -25.72 10.52
C ASP A 260 29.01 -24.75 11.58
N GLU A 261 28.27 -23.73 11.19
CA GLU A 261 27.54 -22.84 12.10
C GLU A 261 26.09 -22.66 11.65
N VAL A 262 25.15 -22.95 12.54
CA VAL A 262 23.71 -22.78 12.31
C VAL A 262 23.16 -21.74 13.29
N LEU A 263 22.43 -20.78 12.75
CA LEU A 263 21.96 -19.55 13.39
C LEU A 263 20.42 -19.55 13.42
N PRO A 264 19.79 -19.94 14.54
CA PRO A 264 18.34 -19.99 14.64
C PRO A 264 17.78 -18.58 14.80
N PHE A 265 16.80 -18.20 13.99
CA PHE A 265 16.14 -16.90 14.07
C PHE A 265 14.73 -17.07 14.64
N VAL A 266 14.39 -16.24 15.63
CA VAL A 266 13.04 -16.21 16.21
C VAL A 266 12.63 -14.77 16.50
N TYR A 267 11.50 -14.37 15.95
CA TYR A 267 10.94 -13.03 16.15
C TYR A 267 9.46 -13.12 16.50
N PHE A 268 9.00 -12.23 17.40
CA PHE A 268 7.59 -12.12 17.76
C PHE A 268 7.06 -10.78 17.29
N HIS A 269 5.98 -10.84 16.52
CA HIS A 269 5.20 -9.68 16.12
C HIS A 269 3.81 -9.76 16.74
N ALA A 270 3.27 -8.66 17.23
CA ALA A 270 1.88 -8.56 17.62
C ALA A 270 1.32 -7.15 17.41
N THR A 271 0.01 -7.10 17.23
CA THR A 271 -0.75 -5.86 17.22
C THR A 271 -1.82 -5.89 18.30
N ASP A 272 -2.21 -4.73 18.81
CA ASP A 272 -3.41 -4.63 19.65
C ASP A 272 -4.68 -5.06 18.88
N LYS A 273 -5.83 -5.13 19.58
CA LYS A 273 -7.12 -5.50 18.95
C LYS A 273 -7.55 -4.62 17.78
N SER A 274 -6.97 -3.43 17.60
CA SER A 274 -7.28 -2.59 16.45
C SER A 274 -6.57 -3.07 15.19
N GLY A 275 -5.47 -3.81 15.32
CA GLY A 275 -4.63 -4.26 14.22
C GLY A 275 -3.65 -3.20 13.70
N TYR A 276 -3.67 -1.98 14.27
CA TYR A 276 -2.88 -0.85 13.77
C TYR A 276 -1.69 -0.48 14.65
N ASN A 277 -1.76 -0.80 15.95
CA ASN A 277 -0.67 -0.50 16.87
C ASN A 277 0.17 -1.75 17.06
N VAL A 278 1.41 -1.71 16.59
CA VAL A 278 2.44 -2.71 16.90
C VAL A 278 2.77 -2.63 18.39
N ILE A 279 2.90 -3.79 19.03
CA ILE A 279 3.12 -3.92 20.48
C ILE A 279 4.30 -4.88 20.79
N ASP A 280 5.25 -4.96 19.87
CA ASP A 280 6.43 -5.84 19.95
C ASP A 280 7.34 -5.42 21.11
N GLU A 281 7.32 -4.14 21.49
CA GLU A 281 8.13 -3.59 22.59
C GLU A 281 7.81 -4.17 23.97
N TYR A 282 6.71 -4.93 24.10
CA TYR A 282 6.36 -5.63 25.35
C TYR A 282 6.88 -7.06 25.41
N PHE A 283 7.65 -7.51 24.42
CA PHE A 283 8.18 -8.86 24.31
C PHE A 283 9.69 -8.88 24.54
N ASP A 284 10.12 -9.60 25.58
CA ASP A 284 11.53 -9.91 25.80
C ASP A 284 11.76 -11.39 25.52
N LEU A 285 12.48 -11.68 24.43
CA LEU A 285 12.85 -13.05 24.08
C LEU A 285 14.25 -13.37 24.63
N GLN A 286 14.36 -14.53 25.26
CA GLN A 286 15.62 -15.06 25.75
C GLN A 286 15.88 -16.45 25.20
N TRP A 287 17.14 -16.81 25.04
CA TRP A 287 17.57 -18.10 24.54
C TRP A 287 18.57 -18.79 25.47
N SER A 288 18.63 -20.11 25.37
CA SER A 288 19.59 -20.96 26.06
C SER A 288 19.88 -22.21 25.23
N THR A 289 21.16 -22.56 25.07
CA THR A 289 21.58 -23.79 24.40
C THR A 289 22.38 -24.68 25.34
N LYS A 290 22.70 -25.89 24.88
CA LYS A 290 23.61 -26.77 25.60
C LYS A 290 25.02 -26.18 25.73
N ASN A 291 25.45 -25.41 24.73
CA ASN A 291 26.79 -24.83 24.65
C ASN A 291 26.88 -23.46 25.35
N SER A 292 25.77 -22.74 25.46
CA SER A 292 25.63 -21.53 26.29
C SER A 292 24.50 -21.72 27.31
N PRO A 293 24.77 -22.41 28.43
CA PRO A 293 23.77 -22.64 29.46
C PRO A 293 23.51 -21.35 30.25
N GLY A 294 22.23 -20.98 30.41
CA GLY A 294 21.81 -19.69 30.95
C GLY A 294 20.88 -18.96 29.99
N TRP A 295 20.08 -18.04 30.51
CA TRP A 295 19.17 -17.22 29.71
C TRP A 295 19.90 -15.98 29.21
N ASN A 296 20.11 -15.91 27.91
CA ASN A 296 20.68 -14.75 27.22
C ASN A 296 19.55 -14.03 26.47
N ASP A 297 19.55 -12.71 26.47
CA ASP A 297 18.57 -11.94 25.69
C ASP A 297 18.85 -12.11 24.19
N VAL A 298 17.79 -12.20 23.39
CA VAL A 298 17.85 -12.04 21.93
C VAL A 298 17.66 -10.54 21.68
N ALA A 299 18.66 -9.87 21.13
CA ALA A 299 18.48 -8.47 20.71
C ALA A 299 17.66 -8.40 19.43
N ASP A 300 17.03 -7.25 19.18
CA ASP A 300 16.13 -7.04 18.05
C ASP A 300 16.81 -7.36 16.71
N GLY A 301 16.25 -8.32 15.98
CA GLY A 301 16.77 -8.75 14.69
C GLY A 301 18.00 -9.67 14.75
N GLU A 302 18.42 -10.12 15.94
CA GLU A 302 19.53 -11.04 16.12
C GLU A 302 19.11 -12.52 16.23
N TYR A 303 20.08 -13.42 16.10
CA TYR A 303 19.87 -14.87 16.21
C TYR A 303 19.81 -15.34 17.67
N ALA A 304 19.04 -16.39 17.91
CA ALA A 304 18.92 -17.08 19.20
C ALA A 304 20.11 -18.00 19.47
N GLY A 305 21.31 -17.40 19.53
CA GLY A 305 22.59 -18.08 19.68
C GLY A 305 23.02 -18.80 18.40
N SER A 306 24.02 -19.68 18.53
CA SER A 306 24.48 -20.52 17.44
C SER A 306 24.63 -21.99 17.84
N ILE A 307 24.54 -22.86 16.84
CA ILE A 307 24.69 -24.30 16.94
C ILE A 307 25.83 -24.69 16.01
N SER A 308 26.95 -25.11 16.60
CA SER A 308 28.14 -25.49 15.84
C SER A 308 28.78 -26.76 16.43
N PRO A 309 29.12 -27.76 15.60
CA PRO A 309 28.59 -28.05 14.26
C PRO A 309 27.28 -28.86 14.31
N LEU A 310 26.45 -28.77 13.26
CA LEU A 310 25.24 -29.58 13.09
C LEU A 310 25.40 -30.61 11.97
N LYS A 311 25.67 -31.86 12.35
CA LYS A 311 25.89 -32.98 11.42
C LYS A 311 24.68 -33.32 10.57
N ALA A 312 24.92 -33.92 9.40
CA ALA A 312 23.90 -34.48 8.53
C ALA A 312 22.93 -35.40 9.29
N GLY A 313 21.63 -35.18 9.11
CA GLY A 313 20.55 -35.91 9.79
C GLY A 313 20.39 -35.61 11.29
N ALA A 314 21.23 -34.74 11.88
CA ALA A 314 21.16 -34.40 13.29
C ALA A 314 20.16 -33.26 13.54
N HIS A 315 19.77 -33.13 14.81
CA HIS A 315 18.99 -32.00 15.29
C HIS A 315 19.54 -31.48 16.61
N ALA A 316 19.26 -30.21 16.88
CA ALA A 316 19.54 -29.56 18.14
C ALA A 316 18.31 -28.73 18.57
N ASP A 317 18.07 -28.68 19.87
CA ASP A 317 16.97 -27.91 20.44
C ASP A 317 17.54 -26.66 21.13
N VAL A 318 17.07 -25.49 20.71
CA VAL A 318 17.32 -24.21 21.38
C VAL A 318 16.16 -23.92 22.31
N LYS A 319 16.45 -23.71 23.59
CA LYS A 319 15.42 -23.32 24.57
C LYS A 319 15.20 -21.84 24.47
N LEU A 320 13.94 -21.45 24.47
CA LEU A 320 13.50 -20.06 24.38
C LEU A 320 12.56 -19.74 25.53
N ARG A 321 12.61 -18.49 25.95
CA ARG A 321 11.75 -17.93 26.99
C ARG A 321 11.28 -16.57 26.52
N LEU A 322 9.98 -16.47 26.27
CA LEU A 322 9.32 -15.21 26.02
C LEU A 322 8.78 -14.68 27.35
N LYS A 323 9.19 -13.47 27.73
CA LYS A 323 8.53 -12.71 28.79
C LYS A 323 7.66 -11.66 28.12
N VAL A 324 6.43 -11.53 28.61
CA VAL A 324 5.50 -10.51 28.13
C VAL A 324 5.20 -9.56 29.26
N ASP A 325 5.40 -8.26 29.05
CA ASP A 325 5.07 -7.26 30.06
C ASP A 325 3.57 -7.29 30.40
N ALA A 326 3.21 -7.06 31.67
CA ALA A 326 1.82 -7.04 32.12
C ALA A 326 0.99 -5.88 31.51
N LYS A 327 1.65 -4.86 30.96
CA LYS A 327 1.05 -3.72 30.28
C LYS A 327 0.72 -4.00 28.82
N ALA A 328 1.20 -5.11 28.26
CA ALA A 328 0.94 -5.46 26.88
C ALA A 328 -0.59 -5.48 26.62
N PRO A 329 -1.09 -4.68 25.67
CA PRO A 329 -2.49 -4.72 25.29
C PRO A 329 -2.89 -6.12 24.79
N ALA A 330 -4.15 -6.51 25.00
CA ALA A 330 -4.65 -7.71 24.34
C ALA A 330 -4.69 -7.50 22.82
N GLY A 331 -4.47 -8.56 22.06
CA GLY A 331 -4.25 -8.48 20.62
C GLY A 331 -4.03 -9.83 19.96
N GLU A 332 -3.54 -9.78 18.73
CA GLU A 332 -3.19 -10.94 17.90
C GLU A 332 -1.69 -10.90 17.61
N GLY A 333 -1.03 -12.05 17.63
CA GLY A 333 0.41 -12.13 17.41
C GLY A 333 0.83 -13.33 16.57
N MET A 334 2.05 -13.24 16.06
CA MET A 334 2.69 -14.23 15.22
C MET A 334 4.16 -14.36 15.62
N ALA A 335 4.60 -15.59 15.85
CA ALA A 335 6.02 -15.91 15.97
C ALA A 335 6.56 -16.39 14.62
N PHE A 336 7.67 -15.81 14.19
CA PHE A 336 8.40 -16.21 12.99
C PHE A 336 9.63 -17.00 13.40
N VAL A 337 9.79 -18.20 12.85
CA VAL A 337 10.91 -19.09 13.16
C VAL A 337 11.61 -19.48 11.87
N ALA A 338 12.91 -19.23 11.80
CA ALA A 338 13.78 -19.60 10.69
C ALA A 338 15.14 -20.06 11.23
N GLY A 339 16.01 -20.47 10.32
CA GLY A 339 17.37 -20.88 10.63
C GLY A 339 18.22 -20.71 9.39
N ASP A 340 19.39 -20.13 9.60
CA ASP A 340 20.41 -19.96 8.59
C ASP A 340 21.64 -20.79 8.96
N TYR A 341 22.51 -21.04 7.99
CA TYR A 341 23.82 -21.62 8.24
C TYR A 341 24.90 -20.91 7.42
N VAL A 342 26.10 -20.93 7.96
CA VAL A 342 27.33 -20.54 7.29
C VAL A 342 28.35 -21.64 7.54
N ASN A 343 29.02 -22.08 6.48
CA ASN A 343 30.10 -23.06 6.56
C ASN A 343 31.46 -22.38 6.49
N ASP A 344 32.50 -23.07 6.97
CA ASP A 344 33.86 -22.56 6.98
C ASP A 344 34.41 -22.33 5.56
N ASP A 345 33.82 -22.99 4.55
CA ASP A 345 34.13 -22.81 3.12
C ASP A 345 33.43 -21.61 2.47
N GLY A 346 32.71 -20.81 3.25
CA GLY A 346 31.96 -19.64 2.78
C GLY A 346 30.58 -19.95 2.21
N THR A 347 30.22 -21.23 2.04
CA THR A 347 28.87 -21.59 1.59
C THR A 347 27.84 -21.32 2.69
N CYS A 348 26.70 -20.75 2.30
CA CYS A 348 25.64 -20.39 3.25
C CYS A 348 24.24 -20.65 2.67
N GLY A 349 23.27 -20.75 3.56
CA GLY A 349 21.88 -21.00 3.18
C GLY A 349 20.94 -21.00 4.37
N GLY A 350 19.65 -21.18 4.12
CA GLY A 350 18.65 -21.09 5.19
C GLY A 350 17.26 -21.55 4.79
N ASN A 351 16.37 -21.67 5.78
CA ASN A 351 14.98 -22.02 5.54
C ASN A 351 14.04 -20.82 5.63
N PHE A 352 12.94 -20.87 4.88
CA PHE A 352 11.87 -19.87 4.98
C PHE A 352 11.25 -19.86 6.38
N PHE A 353 10.71 -18.71 6.77
CA PHE A 353 9.97 -18.56 8.02
C PHE A 353 8.83 -19.55 8.12
N THR A 354 8.75 -20.17 9.30
CA THR A 354 7.56 -20.86 9.76
C THR A 354 6.84 -19.94 10.74
N GLU A 355 5.60 -19.62 10.41
CA GLU A 355 4.74 -18.71 11.18
C GLU A 355 3.96 -19.50 12.24
N TYR A 356 3.79 -18.95 13.44
CA TYR A 356 2.98 -19.52 14.51
C TYR A 356 2.08 -18.44 15.09
N GLU A 357 0.79 -18.50 14.78
CA GLU A 357 -0.21 -17.56 15.30
C GLU A 357 -0.50 -17.82 16.79
N PHE A 358 -0.70 -16.76 17.56
CA PHE A 358 -1.13 -16.82 18.95
C PHE A 358 -2.05 -15.64 19.31
N ASP A 359 -2.98 -15.87 20.24
CA ASP A 359 -3.77 -14.79 20.84
C ASP A 359 -3.02 -14.19 22.03
N LEU A 360 -2.85 -12.87 22.06
CA LEU A 360 -2.36 -12.16 23.24
C LEU A 360 -3.54 -11.72 24.12
N LEU A 361 -3.66 -12.33 25.29
CA LEU A 361 -4.72 -12.08 26.25
C LEU A 361 -4.30 -11.03 27.27
N ALA A 362 -5.27 -10.22 27.73
CA ALA A 362 -5.05 -9.21 28.75
C ALA A 362 -4.52 -9.84 30.05
N ALA A 363 -3.72 -9.07 30.80
CA ALA A 363 -3.15 -9.52 32.06
C ALA A 363 -4.22 -10.00 33.06
N GLY A 364 -3.92 -11.09 33.76
CA GLY A 364 -4.84 -11.73 34.71
C GLY A 364 -5.91 -12.62 34.09
N SER A 365 -5.94 -12.76 32.76
CA SER A 365 -6.83 -13.71 32.07
C SER A 365 -6.52 -15.17 32.43
N LYS A 366 -7.55 -16.03 32.41
CA LYS A 366 -7.44 -17.47 32.69
C LYS A 366 -7.93 -18.27 31.48
N PRO A 367 -7.08 -18.57 30.48
CA PRO A 367 -7.50 -19.19 29.23
C PRO A 367 -7.92 -20.67 29.33
N GLY A 368 -7.89 -21.27 30.53
CA GLY A 368 -8.16 -22.70 30.69
C GLY A 368 -7.05 -23.54 30.07
N LYS A 369 -7.40 -24.62 29.36
CA LYS A 369 -6.44 -25.43 28.62
C LYS A 369 -6.03 -24.69 27.35
N VAL A 370 -4.73 -24.44 27.20
CA VAL A 370 -4.13 -23.86 25.99
C VAL A 370 -3.42 -24.98 25.24
N ASP A 371 -3.68 -25.06 23.93
CA ASP A 371 -2.97 -25.99 23.04
C ASP A 371 -1.75 -25.28 22.45
N ASP A 372 -0.81 -26.04 21.91
CA ASP A 372 0.35 -25.48 21.22
C ASP A 372 -0.09 -24.78 19.92
N ALA A 373 0.53 -23.63 19.64
CA ALA A 373 0.47 -22.94 18.37
C ALA A 373 0.93 -23.89 17.26
N LYS A 374 0.21 -23.89 16.16
CA LYS A 374 0.51 -24.76 15.01
C LYS A 374 1.28 -23.95 13.98
N PRO A 375 2.23 -24.58 13.27
CA PRO A 375 2.86 -23.93 12.14
C PRO A 375 1.80 -23.57 11.09
N GLY A 376 1.81 -22.31 10.66
CA GLY A 376 1.04 -21.83 9.52
C GLY A 376 1.44 -22.59 8.26
N LYS A 377 0.51 -22.71 7.30
CA LYS A 377 0.87 -23.28 6.00
C LYS A 377 1.76 -22.27 5.30
N THR A 378 3.01 -22.64 5.01
CA THR A 378 3.93 -21.84 4.17
C THR A 378 3.18 -21.37 2.92
N SER A 379 2.82 -20.09 2.91
CA SER A 379 1.99 -19.55 1.86
C SER A 379 2.85 -19.26 0.64
N LYS A 380 2.77 -20.13 -0.37
CA LYS A 380 3.21 -19.79 -1.73
C LYS A 380 2.22 -18.88 -2.47
N THR A 381 1.24 -18.27 -1.77
CA THR A 381 0.21 -17.44 -2.43
C THR A 381 -0.37 -16.41 -1.46
N ARG A 382 -0.10 -15.12 -1.70
CA ARG A 382 -0.75 -13.98 -1.06
C ARG A 382 -2.25 -14.24 -0.79
N PRO A 383 -2.71 -14.22 0.48
CA PRO A 383 -4.14 -14.31 0.78
C PRO A 383 -4.87 -13.07 0.23
N ALA A 384 -6.01 -13.30 -0.40
CA ALA A 384 -6.90 -12.24 -0.86
C ALA A 384 -7.55 -11.54 0.35
N VAL A 385 -7.42 -10.22 0.42
CA VAL A 385 -8.09 -9.37 1.41
C VAL A 385 -9.60 -9.43 1.15
N VAL A 386 -10.37 -9.92 2.12
CA VAL A 386 -11.82 -9.79 2.16
C VAL A 386 -12.14 -8.75 3.24
N PRO A 387 -12.74 -7.59 2.90
CA PRO A 387 -13.15 -6.62 3.91
C PRO A 387 -14.44 -7.09 4.61
N GLN A 388 -14.39 -7.28 5.93
CA GLN A 388 -15.57 -7.35 6.79
C GLN A 388 -15.92 -5.93 7.25
N GLY A 389 -17.11 -5.43 6.88
CA GLY A 389 -17.61 -4.11 7.27
C GLY A 389 -18.34 -4.09 8.62
N GLY A 390 -18.59 -2.88 9.16
CA GLY A 390 -19.62 -2.68 10.19
C GLY A 390 -19.43 -1.55 11.22
N THR A 391 -19.63 -0.29 10.81
CA THR A 391 -20.31 0.82 11.53
C THR A 391 -19.90 1.36 12.92
N THR A 392 -20.00 2.71 13.03
CA THR A 392 -20.36 3.59 14.17
C THR A 392 -19.27 4.19 15.09
N GLY A 393 -19.21 5.54 15.17
CA GLY A 393 -18.99 6.24 16.44
C GLY A 393 -17.82 7.24 16.55
N THR A 394 -18.14 8.50 16.25
CA THR A 394 -17.62 9.84 16.63
C THR A 394 -16.61 10.03 17.79
N LEU A 395 -15.80 11.09 17.63
CA LEU A 395 -15.27 12.10 18.59
C LEU A 395 -13.74 12.08 18.73
N ALA A 396 -12.96 13.17 18.75
CA ALA A 396 -13.03 14.57 18.33
C ALA A 396 -11.78 15.27 18.91
N ASN A 397 -11.38 16.40 18.33
CA ASN A 397 -10.68 17.54 18.97
C ASN A 397 -9.18 17.33 19.28
N THR A 398 -8.20 18.14 18.85
CA THR A 398 -8.02 19.61 18.89
C THR A 398 -6.89 19.97 17.89
N GLY A 399 -6.74 21.11 17.21
CA GLY A 399 -7.19 22.49 17.40
C GLY A 399 -6.00 23.43 17.07
N ALA A 400 -6.25 24.48 16.26
CA ALA A 400 -5.46 25.71 16.03
C ALA A 400 -4.09 25.58 15.28
N ASP A 401 -3.65 26.47 14.37
CA ASP A 401 -4.18 27.74 13.86
C ASP A 401 -3.51 28.15 12.52
N THR A 402 -4.32 28.59 11.57
CA THR A 402 -4.21 29.80 10.72
C THR A 402 -2.85 30.29 10.18
N ALA A 403 -2.52 29.89 8.93
CA ALA A 403 -1.83 30.70 7.91
C ALA A 403 -2.12 30.10 6.51
N LEU A 404 -3.22 30.45 5.85
CA LEU A 404 -3.32 31.42 4.74
C LEU A 404 -2.46 31.11 3.48
N PRO A 405 -2.98 31.48 2.31
CA PRO A 405 -2.89 30.78 1.04
C PRO A 405 -1.67 31.22 0.23
N GLN A 406 -0.73 30.30 0.00
CA GLN A 406 0.40 30.53 -0.92
C GLN A 406 0.73 29.35 -1.85
N LEU A 407 -0.07 28.28 -1.88
CA LEU A 407 0.16 27.15 -2.79
C LEU A 407 -0.95 26.95 -3.85
N ALA A 408 -1.80 27.94 -4.06
CA ALA A 408 -2.88 27.90 -5.08
C ALA A 408 -2.51 28.52 -6.44
N ALA A 409 -1.22 28.77 -6.74
CA ALA A 409 -0.81 29.51 -7.94
C ALA A 409 0.22 28.81 -8.86
N ALA A 410 0.48 27.51 -8.70
CA ALA A 410 1.54 26.83 -9.46
C ALA A 410 1.15 25.42 -9.97
N ALA A 411 -0.02 25.27 -10.60
CA ALA A 411 -0.34 24.02 -11.34
C ALA A 411 -1.29 24.22 -12.54
N GLY A 412 -1.39 25.44 -13.07
CA GLY A 412 -2.40 25.83 -14.07
C GLY A 412 -1.95 25.91 -15.54
N ALA A 413 -0.84 25.28 -15.95
CA ALA A 413 -0.28 25.53 -17.30
C ALA A 413 0.21 24.29 -18.08
N ALA A 414 -0.29 23.07 -17.82
CA ALA A 414 0.21 21.86 -18.48
C ALA A 414 -0.85 20.93 -19.14
N VAL A 415 -2.10 21.37 -19.34
CA VAL A 415 -3.16 20.52 -19.95
C VAL A 415 -3.81 21.19 -21.18
N ALA A 416 -3.01 21.78 -22.05
CA ALA A 416 -3.52 22.45 -23.25
C ALA A 416 -2.74 22.14 -24.53
N LEU A 417 -2.18 20.94 -24.72
CA LEU A 417 -1.64 20.48 -26.01
C LEU A 417 -1.72 18.94 -26.18
N GLY A 418 -2.92 18.37 -26.01
CA GLY A 418 -3.11 16.91 -26.10
C GLY A 418 -4.41 16.44 -26.77
N ALA A 419 -5.09 17.30 -27.53
CA ALA A 419 -6.40 16.98 -28.14
C ALA A 419 -6.44 17.15 -29.68
N GLY A 420 -5.30 17.00 -30.37
CA GLY A 420 -5.18 17.29 -31.80
C GLY A 420 -5.04 16.09 -32.76
N ALA A 421 -4.97 14.84 -32.28
CA ALA A 421 -4.45 13.74 -33.11
C ALA A 421 -5.40 12.55 -33.38
N VAL A 422 -6.71 12.65 -33.09
CA VAL A 422 -7.64 11.50 -33.29
C VAL A 422 -8.85 11.79 -34.19
N PHE A 423 -8.82 12.83 -35.04
CA PHE A 423 -10.00 13.16 -35.89
C PHE A 423 -9.82 13.11 -37.41
N VAL A 424 -8.76 12.51 -37.98
CA VAL A 424 -8.65 12.43 -39.45
C VAL A 424 -8.14 11.08 -39.96
N VAL A 425 -8.90 10.00 -39.74
CA VAL A 425 -8.90 8.82 -40.62
C VAL A 425 -10.31 8.23 -40.73
N ARG A 426 -11.20 8.90 -41.47
CA ARG A 426 -12.27 8.30 -42.31
C ARG A 426 -13.24 9.37 -42.81
N ARG A 427 -12.94 9.99 -43.95
CA ARG A 427 -14.00 10.25 -44.92
C ARG A 427 -13.48 10.13 -46.33
N ARG A 428 -14.06 9.15 -47.04
CA ARG A 428 -13.77 8.79 -48.43
C ARG A 428 -14.04 9.95 -49.39
N LYS A 429 -13.11 10.07 -50.33
CA LYS A 429 -13.29 10.26 -51.78
C LYS A 429 -14.75 10.31 -52.29
N ALA A 430 -15.15 11.51 -52.73
CA ALA A 430 -16.01 11.86 -53.87
C ALA A 430 -15.76 13.37 -54.05
N GLY A 431 -15.15 13.89 -55.12
CA GLY A 431 -15.58 13.87 -56.51
C GLY A 431 -15.83 15.33 -56.94
N SER A 432 -15.06 15.81 -57.92
CA SER A 432 -15.34 16.97 -58.80
C SER A 432 -15.32 18.41 -58.22
N ALA A 433 -14.40 19.26 -58.69
CA ALA A 433 -14.63 20.19 -59.81
C ALA A 433 -13.74 21.45 -59.73
N SER A 434 -13.08 21.72 -60.86
CA SER A 434 -12.45 22.98 -61.34
C SER A 434 -11.18 23.50 -60.70
#